data_AF-A0A2N2M6L2-F1
#
_entry.id   AF-A0A2N2M6L2-F1
#
_cell.length_a   1.000
_cell.length_b   1.000
_cell.length_c   1.000
_cell.angle_alpha   90.00
_cell.angle_beta   90.00
_cell.angle_gamma   90.00
#
_symmetry.space_group_name_H-M   'P 1'
#
loop_
_entity.id
_entity.type
_entity.pdbx_description
1 polymer ?
#
loop_
_entity_poly.entity_id
_entity_poly.type
_entity_poly.pdbx_seq_one_letter_code
_entity_poly.pdbx_strand_id
1 'polypeptide(L)'
;FFSGKRGTDGINDYPVDYEAAYDRFMQKLRGNDFVLFSRAGYTGSQNYPSHWAGDENSTWEAFRATLQALLNVGICGLPFVGWDIAGFAGPIPTSELYLRAAAFSVFCPIMQYHSDVNRTERTSRDRTPWNMQKQTDDTRVVPTFRKFANLRMNLLPYVLDQARLCSETGLPLMKVMGLVYPNDVMCPKYASQYFFGEDLLVAPVTHEGVENLPVYLPEGSWRDFWTGEILSGPVELVVNVPVDRIPVYQKQSSILPLNLNHTGELCTPVGNICDRVDDLTLILYPGIGMNTKQIVLADSKSVSLEVAFDALTTGLTVTIDPSPIELHLVVVGKEPKSVFVDGVVLPKRTDQTASPAISGWTWNEKAEEIKITLAAKASKTIIKIQ
;
A
#
# COMPACT_ATOMS: atom_id res chain seq x y z
N PHE A 1 13.34 1.23 -39.83
CA PHE A 1 12.16 0.45 -39.40
C PHE A 1 11.40 -0.05 -40.63
N PHE A 2 10.68 -1.18 -40.57
CA PHE A 2 9.88 -1.67 -41.73
C PHE A 2 8.80 -0.65 -42.16
N SER A 3 8.31 0.16 -41.23
CA SER A 3 7.38 1.26 -41.46
C SER A 3 7.93 2.44 -42.30
N GLY A 4 9.21 2.41 -42.68
CA GLY A 4 9.87 3.52 -43.37
C GLY A 4 10.39 4.62 -42.43
N LYS A 5 10.07 4.57 -41.11
CA LYS A 5 10.67 5.48 -40.11
C LYS A 5 12.20 5.31 -40.05
N ARG A 6 12.90 6.42 -39.81
CA ARG A 6 14.35 6.45 -39.53
C ARG A 6 14.62 6.21 -38.04
N GLY A 7 15.89 5.97 -37.71
CA GLY A 7 16.35 5.80 -36.31
C GLY A 7 15.91 6.94 -35.39
N THR A 8 16.15 8.17 -35.82
CA THR A 8 15.79 9.39 -35.05
C THR A 8 14.31 9.52 -34.76
N ASP A 9 13.47 9.03 -35.67
CA ASP A 9 12.03 9.22 -35.61
C ASP A 9 11.33 8.06 -34.87
N GLY A 10 11.97 6.88 -34.80
CA GLY A 10 11.40 5.67 -34.20
C GLY A 10 12.07 5.19 -32.91
N ILE A 11 13.14 5.84 -32.45
CA ILE A 11 13.91 5.37 -31.28
C ILE A 11 13.07 5.27 -30.01
N ASN A 12 12.18 6.23 -29.75
CA ASN A 12 11.31 6.23 -28.57
C ASN A 12 10.07 5.33 -28.76
N ASP A 13 9.60 5.15 -29.99
CA ASP A 13 8.48 4.26 -30.29
C ASP A 13 8.91 2.78 -30.17
N TYR A 14 10.16 2.46 -30.47
CA TYR A 14 10.68 1.10 -30.49
C TYR A 14 10.43 0.29 -29.20
N PRO A 15 10.70 0.79 -27.97
CA PRO A 15 10.38 0.05 -26.75
C PRO A 15 8.87 -0.21 -26.60
N VAL A 16 8.02 0.72 -27.01
CA VAL A 16 6.55 0.55 -26.96
C VAL A 16 6.11 -0.52 -27.96
N ASP A 17 6.63 -0.47 -29.20
CA ASP A 17 6.36 -1.47 -30.23
C ASP A 17 6.82 -2.88 -29.81
N TYR A 18 7.94 -2.96 -29.08
CA TYR A 18 8.47 -4.19 -28.51
C TYR A 18 7.54 -4.77 -27.44
N GLU A 19 7.11 -3.95 -26.47
CA GLU A 19 6.13 -4.36 -25.45
C GLU A 19 4.83 -4.83 -26.11
N ALA A 20 4.31 -4.07 -27.07
CA ALA A 20 3.10 -4.41 -27.82
C ALA A 20 3.23 -5.73 -28.58
N ALA A 21 4.40 -6.05 -29.12
CA ALA A 21 4.65 -7.30 -29.82
C ALA A 21 4.62 -8.50 -28.85
N TYR A 22 5.26 -8.36 -27.68
CA TYR A 22 5.26 -9.39 -26.65
C TYR A 22 3.88 -9.57 -26.02
N ASP A 23 3.15 -8.50 -25.78
CA ASP A 23 1.78 -8.53 -25.27
C ASP A 23 0.87 -9.34 -26.21
N ARG A 24 0.85 -9.00 -27.51
CA ARG A 24 0.08 -9.76 -28.52
C ARG A 24 0.49 -11.23 -28.60
N PHE A 25 1.79 -11.52 -28.42
CA PHE A 25 2.29 -12.88 -28.41
C PHE A 25 1.81 -13.65 -27.17
N MET A 26 1.96 -13.06 -25.99
CA MET A 26 1.56 -13.67 -24.72
C MET A 26 0.06 -13.83 -24.62
N GLN A 27 -0.72 -12.85 -25.09
CA GLN A 27 -2.19 -12.94 -25.15
C GLN A 27 -2.65 -14.16 -25.96
N LYS A 28 -1.99 -14.47 -27.08
CA LYS A 28 -2.29 -15.67 -27.90
C LYS A 28 -1.92 -16.97 -27.19
N LEU A 29 -0.86 -16.96 -26.39
CA LEU A 29 -0.33 -18.16 -25.74
C LEU A 29 -1.02 -18.45 -24.39
N ARG A 30 -1.40 -17.41 -23.64
CA ARG A 30 -1.79 -17.48 -22.23
C ARG A 30 -3.11 -16.77 -21.91
N GLY A 31 -3.76 -16.12 -22.88
CA GLY A 31 -4.90 -15.24 -22.56
C GLY A 31 -4.44 -14.13 -21.62
N ASN A 32 -5.19 -13.84 -20.56
CA ASN A 32 -4.84 -12.79 -19.60
C ASN A 32 -3.92 -13.26 -18.45
N ASP A 33 -3.42 -14.51 -18.49
CA ASP A 33 -2.55 -15.07 -17.44
C ASP A 33 -1.06 -14.79 -17.73
N PHE A 34 -0.71 -13.51 -17.76
CA PHE A 34 0.67 -13.03 -17.85
C PHE A 34 0.79 -11.57 -17.41
N VAL A 35 2.02 -11.16 -17.10
CA VAL A 35 2.41 -9.76 -16.90
C VAL A 35 3.74 -9.55 -17.62
N LEU A 36 3.87 -8.45 -18.36
CA LEU A 36 5.16 -8.00 -18.91
C LEU A 36 5.91 -7.19 -17.86
N PHE A 37 7.24 -7.27 -17.87
CA PHE A 37 8.09 -6.54 -16.93
C PHE A 37 9.21 -5.84 -17.70
N SER A 38 9.14 -4.50 -17.80
CA SER A 38 9.97 -3.71 -18.72
C SER A 38 10.65 -2.52 -18.04
N ARG A 39 11.66 -1.91 -18.66
CA ARG A 39 12.27 -0.63 -18.17
C ARG A 39 12.06 0.56 -19.09
N ALA A 40 12.15 0.32 -20.39
CA ALA A 40 12.19 1.39 -21.38
C ALA A 40 10.77 1.60 -21.90
N GLY A 41 10.40 2.87 -22.10
CA GLY A 41 9.07 3.21 -22.56
C GLY A 41 8.98 4.62 -23.10
N TYR A 42 7.83 4.94 -23.66
CA TYR A 42 7.44 6.27 -24.14
C TYR A 42 5.93 6.42 -24.01
N THR A 43 5.32 7.41 -24.67
CA THR A 43 3.86 7.58 -24.70
C THR A 43 3.18 6.30 -25.17
N GLY A 44 2.30 5.74 -24.34
CA GLY A 44 1.59 4.48 -24.61
C GLY A 44 2.10 3.27 -23.83
N SER A 45 3.27 3.35 -23.17
CA SER A 45 3.80 2.26 -22.35
C SER A 45 2.91 1.88 -21.16
N GLN A 46 2.02 2.77 -20.70
CA GLN A 46 1.08 2.45 -19.62
C GLN A 46 0.06 1.34 -19.97
N ASN A 47 -0.07 1.00 -21.26
CA ASN A 47 -0.87 -0.16 -21.69
C ASN A 47 -0.21 -1.51 -21.33
N TYR A 48 1.06 -1.51 -20.91
CA TYR A 48 1.86 -2.70 -20.61
C TYR A 48 2.42 -2.55 -19.19
N PRO A 49 1.62 -2.83 -18.16
CA PRO A 49 1.52 -1.88 -17.06
C PRO A 49 2.59 -2.04 -15.96
N SER A 50 3.55 -2.95 -16.12
CA SER A 50 4.57 -3.22 -15.09
C SER A 50 5.98 -2.86 -15.59
N HIS A 51 6.55 -1.83 -14.97
CA HIS A 51 7.91 -1.38 -15.26
C HIS A 51 8.82 -1.41 -14.03
N TRP A 52 10.14 -1.27 -14.23
CA TRP A 52 11.09 -1.00 -13.15
C TRP A 52 12.04 0.14 -13.47
N ALA A 53 12.61 0.74 -12.42
CA ALA A 53 13.43 1.95 -12.48
C ALA A 53 14.79 1.80 -13.21
N GLY A 54 15.26 0.57 -13.45
CA GLY A 54 16.52 0.30 -14.15
C GLY A 54 17.64 -0.19 -13.24
N ASP A 55 18.87 0.00 -13.71
CA ASP A 55 20.07 -0.65 -13.17
C ASP A 55 20.76 0.28 -12.16
N GLU A 56 20.67 -0.03 -10.86
CA GLU A 56 21.07 0.88 -9.77
C GLU A 56 22.14 0.29 -8.84
N ASN A 57 23.08 1.10 -8.39
CA ASN A 57 24.03 0.72 -7.35
C ASN A 57 23.38 0.73 -5.97
N SER A 58 23.78 -0.19 -5.09
CA SER A 58 23.34 -0.28 -3.70
C SER A 58 23.87 0.86 -2.82
N THR A 59 23.30 2.06 -2.98
CA THR A 59 23.68 3.28 -2.25
C THR A 59 22.46 4.11 -1.85
N TRP A 60 22.60 4.93 -0.81
CA TRP A 60 21.57 5.88 -0.39
C TRP A 60 21.25 6.95 -1.44
N GLU A 61 22.26 7.34 -2.24
CA GLU A 61 22.06 8.28 -3.35
C GLU A 61 21.17 7.67 -4.43
N ALA A 62 21.45 6.43 -4.84
CA ALA A 62 20.60 5.70 -5.77
C ALA A 62 19.17 5.57 -5.22
N PHE A 63 18.99 5.16 -3.96
CA PHE A 63 17.66 5.07 -3.35
C PHE A 63 16.88 6.41 -3.45
N ARG A 64 17.51 7.55 -3.15
CA ARG A 64 16.86 8.86 -3.32
C ARG A 64 16.51 9.15 -4.77
N ALA A 65 17.43 8.88 -5.71
CA ALA A 65 17.19 9.09 -7.14
C ALA A 65 16.03 8.22 -7.65
N THR A 66 15.97 6.96 -7.23
CA THR A 66 14.92 6.00 -7.58
C THR A 66 13.58 6.40 -7.04
N LEU A 67 13.50 6.83 -5.77
CA LEU A 67 12.26 7.34 -5.21
C LEU A 67 11.72 8.50 -6.07
N GLN A 68 12.57 9.46 -6.43
CA GLN A 68 12.18 10.56 -7.32
C GLN A 68 11.77 10.06 -8.71
N ALA A 69 12.47 9.06 -9.26
CA ALA A 69 12.10 8.45 -10.54
C ALA A 69 10.72 7.80 -10.50
N LEU A 70 10.38 7.05 -9.45
CA LEU A 70 9.07 6.42 -9.27
C LEU A 70 7.95 7.46 -9.15
N LEU A 71 8.20 8.57 -8.45
CA LEU A 71 7.24 9.67 -8.35
C LEU A 71 7.05 10.39 -9.69
N ASN A 72 8.14 10.68 -10.40
CA ASN A 72 8.11 11.35 -11.69
C ASN A 72 7.44 10.50 -12.77
N VAL A 73 7.75 9.21 -12.83
CA VAL A 73 7.16 8.31 -13.83
C VAL A 73 5.68 8.07 -13.55
N GLY A 74 5.27 8.06 -12.28
CA GLY A 74 3.88 8.02 -11.85
C GLY A 74 3.07 9.19 -12.42
N ILE A 75 3.54 10.43 -12.24
CA ILE A 75 2.84 11.61 -12.81
C ILE A 75 2.87 11.65 -14.34
N CYS A 76 3.82 10.95 -14.99
CA CYS A 76 3.85 10.75 -16.43
C CYS A 76 2.85 9.68 -16.94
N GLY A 77 2.06 9.07 -16.04
CA GLY A 77 0.98 8.15 -16.40
C GLY A 77 1.36 6.67 -16.40
N LEU A 78 2.49 6.29 -15.79
CA LEU A 78 2.90 4.90 -15.58
C LEU A 78 2.61 4.50 -14.11
N PRO A 79 1.46 3.86 -13.83
CA PRO A 79 0.98 3.71 -12.45
C PRO A 79 1.68 2.58 -11.69
N PHE A 80 2.21 1.55 -12.37
CA PHE A 80 2.86 0.40 -11.71
C PHE A 80 4.32 0.27 -12.11
N VAL A 81 5.17 0.98 -11.36
CA VAL A 81 6.62 0.90 -11.49
C VAL A 81 7.23 0.43 -10.17
N GLY A 82 8.13 -0.54 -10.27
CA GLY A 82 8.93 -1.05 -9.16
C GLY A 82 10.39 -0.61 -9.24
N TRP A 83 11.20 -1.12 -8.33
CA TRP A 83 12.64 -0.92 -8.32
C TRP A 83 13.32 -2.10 -7.65
N ASP A 84 14.63 -2.22 -7.86
CA ASP A 84 15.42 -3.27 -7.23
C ASP A 84 15.72 -2.87 -5.78
N ILE A 85 15.04 -3.52 -4.82
CA ILE A 85 15.20 -3.23 -3.38
C ILE A 85 16.68 -3.09 -3.01
N ALA A 86 17.04 -1.89 -2.55
CA ALA A 86 18.39 -1.52 -2.12
C ALA A 86 19.46 -1.56 -3.21
N GLY A 87 19.09 -1.45 -4.48
CA GLY A 87 19.96 -1.50 -5.65
C GLY A 87 20.41 -2.92 -6.01
N PHE A 88 20.57 -3.17 -7.32
CA PHE A 88 20.91 -4.49 -7.85
C PHE A 88 22.43 -4.70 -8.00
N ALA A 89 23.21 -3.62 -8.17
CA ALA A 89 24.64 -3.62 -8.46
C ALA A 89 25.48 -2.94 -7.37
N GLY A 90 26.79 -2.88 -7.57
CA GLY A 90 27.73 -2.33 -6.59
C GLY A 90 27.91 -3.22 -5.35
N PRO A 91 28.70 -2.78 -4.35
CA PRO A 91 28.90 -3.51 -3.11
C PRO A 91 27.58 -3.95 -2.46
N ILE A 92 27.61 -5.02 -1.66
CA ILE A 92 26.41 -5.44 -0.90
C ILE A 92 25.94 -4.27 -0.03
N PRO A 93 24.62 -3.93 -0.02
CA PRO A 93 24.11 -2.85 0.81
C PRO A 93 24.33 -3.13 2.30
N THR A 94 24.45 -2.09 3.11
CA THR A 94 24.38 -2.23 4.57
C THR A 94 23.01 -2.76 4.98
N SER A 95 22.92 -3.39 6.16
CA SER A 95 21.64 -3.88 6.67
C SER A 95 20.63 -2.74 6.86
N GLU A 96 21.08 -1.54 7.25
CA GLU A 96 20.23 -0.35 7.35
C GLU A 96 19.64 0.04 5.98
N LEU A 97 20.48 0.21 4.95
CA LEU A 97 20.00 0.54 3.60
C LEU A 97 18.99 -0.52 3.11
N TYR A 98 19.32 -1.80 3.29
CA TYR A 98 18.44 -2.90 2.87
C TYR A 98 17.08 -2.87 3.58
N LEU A 99 17.04 -2.65 4.89
CA LEU A 99 15.80 -2.65 5.66
C LEU A 99 14.98 -1.38 5.45
N ARG A 100 15.60 -0.19 5.29
CA ARG A 100 14.87 1.03 4.91
C ARG A 100 14.29 0.93 3.50
N ALA A 101 15.05 0.37 2.57
CA ALA A 101 14.59 0.08 1.22
C ALA A 101 13.40 -0.90 1.25
N ALA A 102 13.48 -1.98 2.03
CA ALA A 102 12.39 -2.94 2.17
C ALA A 102 11.11 -2.27 2.71
N ALA A 103 11.24 -1.39 3.72
CA ALA A 103 10.13 -0.64 4.28
C ALA A 103 9.45 0.27 3.24
N PHE A 104 10.24 1.00 2.45
CA PHE A 104 9.74 1.82 1.34
C PHE A 104 9.03 0.98 0.28
N SER A 105 9.59 -0.18 -0.07
CA SER A 105 9.03 -1.06 -1.10
C SER A 105 7.70 -1.70 -0.74
N VAL A 106 7.34 -1.76 0.56
CA VAL A 106 5.97 -2.12 0.97
C VAL A 106 4.94 -1.17 0.35
N PHE A 107 5.31 0.11 0.25
CA PHE A 107 4.49 1.21 -0.24
C PHE A 107 4.95 1.66 -1.64
N CYS A 108 5.39 0.70 -2.46
CA CYS A 108 5.60 0.86 -3.90
C CYS A 108 4.58 0.02 -4.68
N PRO A 109 4.20 0.41 -5.92
CA PRO A 109 3.26 -0.34 -6.74
C PRO A 109 3.71 -1.79 -6.90
N ILE A 110 5.00 -2.00 -7.15
CA ILE A 110 5.64 -3.30 -7.28
C ILE A 110 6.77 -3.41 -6.24
N MET A 111 6.74 -4.48 -5.45
CA MET A 111 7.78 -4.81 -4.47
C MET A 111 8.63 -5.98 -5.00
N GLN A 112 9.88 -5.73 -5.34
CA GLN A 112 10.72 -6.73 -6.01
C GLN A 112 12.21 -6.54 -5.65
N TYR A 113 12.93 -7.65 -5.47
CA TYR A 113 14.38 -7.65 -5.30
C TYR A 113 15.05 -8.23 -6.55
N HIS A 114 16.24 -7.74 -6.88
CA HIS A 114 17.10 -8.28 -7.93
C HIS A 114 18.56 -8.13 -7.55
N SER A 115 19.43 -8.76 -8.33
CA SER A 115 20.86 -8.59 -8.21
C SER A 115 21.53 -8.75 -9.56
N ASP A 116 22.56 -7.94 -9.81
CA ASP A 116 23.45 -8.17 -10.93
C ASP A 116 24.19 -9.49 -10.74
N VAL A 117 24.36 -10.21 -11.84
CA VAL A 117 25.07 -11.49 -11.86
C VAL A 117 26.55 -11.22 -11.95
N ASN A 118 27.27 -11.34 -10.83
CA ASN A 118 28.73 -11.39 -10.89
C ASN A 118 29.19 -12.81 -11.27
N ARG A 119 29.54 -13.00 -12.54
CA ARG A 119 30.06 -14.29 -13.06
C ARG A 119 31.48 -14.63 -12.58
N THR A 120 32.17 -13.68 -11.95
CA THR A 120 33.58 -13.82 -11.55
C THR A 120 33.77 -14.10 -10.06
N GLU A 121 32.77 -13.79 -9.23
CA GLU A 121 32.81 -14.03 -7.79
C GLU A 121 32.04 -15.30 -7.43
N ARG A 122 32.58 -16.08 -6.49
CA ARG A 122 31.90 -17.28 -5.98
C ARG A 122 30.80 -16.97 -4.96
N THR A 123 30.81 -15.76 -4.39
CA THR A 123 29.89 -15.37 -3.33
C THR A 123 28.58 -14.84 -3.92
N SER A 124 27.45 -15.37 -3.47
CA SER A 124 26.12 -14.95 -3.95
C SER A 124 25.86 -13.47 -3.65
N ARG A 125 25.50 -12.70 -4.68
CA ARG A 125 25.10 -11.29 -4.57
C ARG A 125 23.58 -11.09 -4.57
N ASP A 126 22.82 -12.18 -4.44
CA ASP A 126 21.36 -12.15 -4.40
C ASP A 126 20.85 -11.22 -3.29
N ARG A 127 19.84 -10.39 -3.59
CA ARG A 127 19.20 -9.47 -2.62
C ARG A 127 18.10 -10.16 -1.80
N THR A 128 18.01 -11.48 -1.82
CA THR A 128 17.14 -12.23 -0.89
C THR A 128 17.52 -11.97 0.58
N PRO A 129 16.53 -11.92 1.49
CA PRO A 129 16.78 -11.49 2.88
C PRO A 129 17.70 -12.44 3.65
N TRP A 130 17.67 -13.75 3.38
CA TRP A 130 18.59 -14.71 3.99
C TRP A 130 20.04 -14.55 3.49
N ASN A 131 20.23 -14.17 2.22
CA ASN A 131 21.56 -13.87 1.70
C ASN A 131 22.07 -12.55 2.29
N MET A 132 21.23 -11.52 2.36
CA MET A 132 21.59 -10.24 2.96
C MET A 132 21.95 -10.37 4.44
N GLN A 133 21.18 -11.14 5.22
CA GLN A 133 21.53 -11.47 6.61
C GLN A 133 22.90 -12.12 6.71
N LYS A 134 23.19 -13.10 5.85
CA LYS A 134 24.49 -13.79 5.83
C LYS A 134 25.65 -12.87 5.46
N GLN A 135 25.44 -12.00 4.47
CA GLN A 135 26.48 -11.10 3.94
C GLN A 135 26.78 -9.93 4.89
N THR A 136 25.76 -9.45 5.60
CA THR A 136 25.87 -8.31 6.53
C THR A 136 26.17 -8.74 7.97
N ASP A 137 26.06 -10.04 8.27
CA ASP A 137 26.15 -10.61 9.63
C ASP A 137 25.17 -9.97 10.62
N ASP A 138 24.02 -9.51 10.13
CA ASP A 138 22.98 -8.83 10.92
C ASP A 138 21.72 -9.69 11.04
N THR A 139 21.55 -10.34 12.19
CA THR A 139 20.43 -11.26 12.47
C THR A 139 19.05 -10.60 12.48
N ARG A 140 18.98 -9.26 12.44
CA ARG A 140 17.72 -8.51 12.36
C ARG A 140 17.12 -8.53 10.95
N VAL A 141 17.93 -8.80 9.92
CA VAL A 141 17.52 -8.64 8.51
C VAL A 141 16.32 -9.52 8.15
N VAL A 142 16.38 -10.85 8.39
CA VAL A 142 15.26 -11.74 8.02
C VAL A 142 13.98 -11.43 8.81
N PRO A 143 14.00 -11.28 10.15
CA PRO A 143 12.80 -10.92 10.91
C PRO A 143 12.16 -9.60 10.46
N THR A 144 12.96 -8.55 10.25
CA THR A 144 12.44 -7.23 9.85
C THR A 144 11.92 -7.24 8.41
N PHE A 145 12.62 -7.89 7.48
CA PHE A 145 12.11 -8.05 6.11
C PHE A 145 10.80 -8.85 6.09
N ARG A 146 10.70 -9.92 6.89
CA ARG A 146 9.47 -10.72 7.01
C ARG A 146 8.30 -9.88 7.53
N LYS A 147 8.53 -9.01 8.51
CA LYS A 147 7.54 -8.07 9.03
C LYS A 147 6.97 -7.20 7.89
N PHE A 148 7.83 -6.64 7.06
CA PHE A 148 7.45 -5.82 5.90
C PHE A 148 6.75 -6.63 4.79
N ALA A 149 7.24 -7.84 4.49
CA ALA A 149 6.60 -8.72 3.52
C ALA A 149 5.17 -9.12 3.96
N ASN A 150 4.98 -9.45 5.23
CA ASN A 150 3.66 -9.71 5.79
C ASN A 150 2.76 -8.47 5.71
N LEU A 151 3.29 -7.28 6.02
CA LEU A 151 2.54 -6.03 5.90
C LEU A 151 2.08 -5.77 4.46
N ARG A 152 2.94 -6.04 3.46
CA ARG A 152 2.56 -5.93 2.04
C ARG A 152 1.38 -6.85 1.69
N MET A 153 1.38 -8.06 2.24
CA MET A 153 0.29 -9.02 2.06
C MET A 153 -0.97 -8.60 2.82
N ASN A 154 -0.84 -8.03 4.03
CA ASN A 154 -1.98 -7.46 4.74
C ASN A 154 -2.63 -6.31 3.96
N LEU A 155 -1.83 -5.50 3.27
CA LEU A 155 -2.28 -4.40 2.41
C LEU A 155 -2.76 -4.85 1.02
N LEU A 156 -2.70 -6.13 0.68
CA LEU A 156 -3.02 -6.59 -0.69
C LEU A 156 -4.42 -6.16 -1.17
N PRO A 157 -5.50 -6.27 -0.37
CA PRO A 157 -6.82 -5.80 -0.79
C PRO A 157 -6.84 -4.29 -1.11
N TYR A 158 -6.16 -3.48 -0.29
CA TYR A 158 -6.00 -2.06 -0.55
C TYR A 158 -5.26 -1.82 -1.87
N VAL A 159 -4.12 -2.48 -2.06
CA VAL A 159 -3.32 -2.29 -3.28
C VAL A 159 -4.07 -2.69 -4.54
N LEU A 160 -4.82 -3.80 -4.52
CA LEU A 160 -5.61 -4.23 -5.66
C LEU A 160 -6.74 -3.25 -6.00
N ASP A 161 -7.42 -2.72 -4.98
CA ASP A 161 -8.40 -1.66 -5.17
C ASP A 161 -7.78 -0.39 -5.77
N GLN A 162 -6.63 0.05 -5.22
CA GLN A 162 -5.92 1.21 -5.76
C GLN A 162 -5.40 0.96 -7.18
N ALA A 163 -4.98 -0.26 -7.51
CA ALA A 163 -4.58 -0.62 -8.87
C ALA A 163 -5.76 -0.55 -9.86
N ARG A 164 -6.96 -1.00 -9.45
CA ARG A 164 -8.19 -0.79 -10.24
C ARG A 164 -8.43 0.70 -10.48
N LEU A 165 -8.40 1.53 -9.43
CA LEU A 165 -8.59 2.98 -9.57
C LEU A 165 -7.56 3.62 -10.51
N CYS A 166 -6.30 3.19 -10.45
CA CYS A 166 -5.26 3.64 -11.38
C CYS A 166 -5.64 3.31 -12.83
N SER A 167 -6.16 2.10 -13.08
CA SER A 167 -6.57 1.66 -14.42
C SER A 167 -7.81 2.40 -14.96
N GLU A 168 -8.71 2.85 -14.07
CA GLU A 168 -9.94 3.58 -14.43
C GLU A 168 -9.71 5.09 -14.61
N THR A 169 -8.81 5.67 -13.82
CA THR A 169 -8.62 7.14 -13.74
C THR A 169 -7.34 7.65 -14.39
N GLY A 170 -6.34 6.78 -14.56
CA GLY A 170 -5.00 7.16 -15.01
C GLY A 170 -4.13 7.82 -13.92
N LEU A 171 -4.63 8.00 -12.70
CA LEU A 171 -3.81 8.48 -11.57
C LEU A 171 -2.81 7.40 -11.14
N PRO A 172 -1.58 7.77 -10.74
CA PRO A 172 -0.60 6.78 -10.29
C PRO A 172 -0.90 6.29 -8.88
N LEU A 173 -0.42 5.09 -8.56
CA LEU A 173 -0.56 4.51 -7.23
C LEU A 173 0.35 5.22 -6.21
N MET A 174 1.56 5.61 -6.62
CA MET A 174 2.40 6.56 -5.86
C MET A 174 2.22 7.97 -6.41
N LYS A 175 1.76 8.91 -5.58
CA LYS A 175 1.49 10.29 -5.98
C LYS A 175 2.37 11.26 -5.23
N VAL A 176 3.01 12.18 -5.95
CA VAL A 176 3.68 13.34 -5.34
C VAL A 176 2.67 14.14 -4.50
N MET A 177 3.12 14.69 -3.36
CA MET A 177 2.23 15.44 -2.48
C MET A 177 1.49 16.59 -3.20
N GLY A 178 2.19 17.30 -4.10
CA GLY A 178 1.63 18.41 -4.87
C GLY A 178 0.55 18.00 -5.89
N LEU A 179 0.41 16.72 -6.23
CA LEU A 179 -0.71 16.24 -7.05
C LEU A 179 -2.01 16.21 -6.24
N VAL A 180 -1.91 15.91 -4.94
CA VAL A 180 -3.06 15.81 -4.03
C VAL A 180 -3.37 17.16 -3.37
N TYR A 181 -2.33 17.94 -3.06
CA TYR A 181 -2.43 19.26 -2.43
C TYR A 181 -1.68 20.32 -3.26
N PRO A 182 -2.23 20.73 -4.43
CA PRO A 182 -1.51 21.59 -5.39
C PRO A 182 -1.27 23.02 -4.90
N ASN A 183 -2.07 23.50 -3.95
CA ASN A 183 -1.97 24.85 -3.40
C ASN A 183 -1.13 24.92 -2.11
N ASP A 184 -0.68 23.77 -1.59
CA ASP A 184 0.11 23.72 -0.37
C ASP A 184 1.61 23.91 -0.70
N VAL A 185 2.15 25.07 -0.29
CA VAL A 185 3.55 25.46 -0.55
C VAL A 185 4.58 24.68 0.25
N MET A 186 4.16 23.91 1.27
CA MET A 186 5.04 23.05 2.06
C MET A 186 5.24 21.68 1.42
N CYS A 187 4.25 21.17 0.67
CA CYS A 187 4.32 19.87 -0.02
C CYS A 187 5.61 19.68 -0.85
N PRO A 188 6.08 20.64 -1.68
CA PRO A 188 7.32 20.49 -2.43
C PRO A 188 8.60 20.39 -1.57
N LYS A 189 8.59 20.91 -0.34
CA LYS A 189 9.76 20.85 0.57
C LYS A 189 9.98 19.45 1.13
N TYR A 190 8.94 18.62 1.11
CA TYR A 190 8.94 17.24 1.59
C TYR A 190 8.91 16.24 0.44
N ALA A 191 9.79 16.42 -0.54
CA ALA A 191 9.78 15.70 -1.82
C ALA A 191 9.99 14.17 -1.72
N SER A 192 10.44 13.65 -0.56
CA SER A 192 10.52 12.20 -0.31
C SER A 192 9.22 11.60 0.25
N GLN A 193 8.29 12.43 0.71
CA GLN A 193 6.96 11.99 1.14
C GLN A 193 6.03 11.88 -0.07
N TYR A 194 5.09 10.95 0.00
CA TYR A 194 4.16 10.70 -1.09
C TYR A 194 2.87 10.06 -0.58
N PHE A 195 1.84 10.10 -1.41
CA PHE A 195 0.63 9.31 -1.19
C PHE A 195 0.77 7.94 -1.85
N PHE A 196 0.41 6.90 -1.11
CA PHE A 196 0.24 5.55 -1.61
C PHE A 196 -1.26 5.27 -1.70
N GLY A 197 -1.80 5.32 -2.91
CA GLY A 197 -3.23 5.32 -3.18
C GLY A 197 -3.91 6.65 -2.84
N GLU A 198 -5.19 6.61 -2.46
CA GLU A 198 -5.96 7.78 -2.02
C GLU A 198 -5.80 8.08 -0.52
N ASP A 199 -5.40 7.09 0.28
CA ASP A 199 -5.71 7.08 1.72
C ASP A 199 -4.47 7.15 2.62
N LEU A 200 -3.29 6.79 2.11
CA LEU A 200 -2.06 6.68 2.93
C LEU A 200 -1.01 7.70 2.52
N LEU A 201 -0.52 8.51 3.45
CA LEU A 201 0.69 9.32 3.30
C LEU A 201 1.87 8.54 3.90
N VAL A 202 2.96 8.42 3.15
CA VAL A 202 4.15 7.63 3.52
C VAL A 202 5.39 8.52 3.53
N ALA A 203 6.23 8.39 4.55
CA ALA A 203 7.49 9.13 4.67
C ALA A 203 8.68 8.17 4.92
N PRO A 204 9.39 7.73 3.87
CA PRO A 204 10.53 6.83 4.00
C PRO A 204 11.78 7.51 4.56
N VAL A 205 12.62 6.73 5.26
CA VAL A 205 13.97 7.14 5.66
C VAL A 205 14.93 6.89 4.50
N THR A 206 15.52 7.96 3.96
CA THR A 206 16.32 7.93 2.72
C THR A 206 17.78 8.35 2.91
N HIS A 207 18.22 8.43 4.17
CA HIS A 207 19.57 8.75 4.58
C HIS A 207 20.02 7.79 5.69
N GLU A 208 21.32 7.54 5.76
CA GLU A 208 21.95 6.67 6.74
C GLU A 208 21.89 7.26 8.16
N GLY A 209 21.73 6.41 9.17
CA GLY A 209 21.81 6.78 10.58
C GLY A 209 20.67 7.67 11.09
N VAL A 210 19.57 7.81 10.34
CA VAL A 210 18.43 8.64 10.74
C VAL A 210 17.56 7.89 11.74
N GLU A 211 17.50 8.41 12.97
CA GLU A 211 16.63 7.91 14.04
C GLU A 211 15.36 8.76 14.24
N ASN A 212 15.38 10.01 13.78
CA ASN A 212 14.25 10.94 13.85
C ASN A 212 14.05 11.62 12.49
N LEU A 213 12.87 11.48 11.91
CA LEU A 213 12.54 11.97 10.58
C LEU A 213 11.57 13.16 10.66
N PRO A 214 11.84 14.30 10.00
CA PRO A 214 10.85 15.34 9.81
C PRO A 214 9.76 14.86 8.86
N VAL A 215 8.50 15.01 9.26
CA VAL A 215 7.30 14.59 8.51
C VAL A 215 6.36 15.78 8.43
N TYR A 216 5.78 16.03 7.26
CA TYR A 216 4.75 17.06 7.09
C TYR A 216 3.42 16.42 6.73
N LEU A 217 2.41 16.73 7.53
CA LEU A 217 1.02 16.38 7.29
C LEU A 217 0.30 17.63 6.75
N PRO A 218 -0.25 17.60 5.52
CA PRO A 218 -1.05 18.70 4.98
C PRO A 218 -2.34 18.94 5.75
N GLU A 219 -3.10 19.98 5.36
CA GLU A 219 -4.43 20.25 5.91
C GLU A 219 -5.33 19.00 5.91
N GLY A 220 -5.95 18.74 7.05
CA GLY A 220 -6.84 17.60 7.28
C GLY A 220 -6.59 16.92 8.62
N SER A 221 -7.34 15.86 8.88
CA SER A 221 -7.12 14.99 10.02
C SER A 221 -6.47 13.69 9.57
N TRP A 222 -5.48 13.25 10.33
CA TRP A 222 -4.61 12.12 10.01
C TRP A 222 -4.59 11.16 11.18
N ARG A 223 -4.60 9.87 10.90
CA ARG A 223 -4.42 8.83 11.90
C ARG A 223 -3.07 8.16 11.66
N ASP A 224 -2.17 8.19 12.64
CA ASP A 224 -0.93 7.42 12.58
C ASP A 224 -1.28 5.94 12.43
N PHE A 225 -0.77 5.33 11.35
CA PHE A 225 -1.16 3.99 10.93
C PHE A 225 -0.77 2.91 11.95
N TRP A 226 0.25 3.17 12.79
CA TRP A 226 0.80 2.19 13.72
C TRP A 226 0.24 2.32 15.12
N THR A 227 0.05 3.56 15.58
CA THR A 227 -0.33 3.87 16.96
C THR A 227 -1.82 4.18 17.09
N GLY A 228 -2.48 4.57 15.99
CA GLY A 228 -3.85 5.05 15.97
C GLY A 228 -4.02 6.50 16.44
N GLU A 229 -2.93 7.19 16.80
CA GLU A 229 -2.98 8.59 17.22
C GLU A 229 -3.58 9.48 16.14
N ILE A 230 -4.52 10.36 16.53
CA ILE A 230 -5.15 11.34 15.64
C ILE A 230 -4.37 12.66 15.71
N LEU A 231 -3.96 13.14 14.54
CA LEU A 231 -3.15 14.33 14.33
C LEU A 231 -3.90 15.30 13.41
N SER A 232 -3.94 16.58 13.77
CA SER A 232 -4.52 17.64 12.93
C SER A 232 -3.43 18.37 12.15
N GLY A 233 -3.51 18.33 10.83
CA GLY A 233 -2.69 19.13 9.94
C GLY A 233 -3.34 20.48 9.59
N PRO A 234 -2.59 21.43 9.00
CA PRO A 234 -1.20 21.29 8.58
C PRO A 234 -0.21 21.31 9.76
N VAL A 235 0.73 20.36 9.79
CA VAL A 235 1.71 20.27 10.89
C VAL A 235 3.02 19.61 10.44
N GLU A 236 4.14 20.12 10.94
CA GLU A 236 5.47 19.49 10.84
C GLU A 236 5.77 18.73 12.14
N LEU A 237 6.12 17.45 12.00
CA LEU A 237 6.39 16.52 13.09
C LEU A 237 7.84 16.07 13.04
N VAL A 238 8.36 15.65 14.19
CA VAL A 238 9.64 14.91 14.28
C VAL A 238 9.32 13.53 14.84
N VAL A 239 9.50 12.51 14.01
CA VAL A 239 8.99 11.15 14.27
C VAL A 239 10.16 10.21 14.52
N ASN A 240 10.11 9.44 15.61
CA ASN A 240 11.08 8.38 15.85
C ASN A 240 10.89 7.24 14.82
N VAL A 241 11.96 6.88 14.13
CA VAL A 241 11.94 5.93 13.01
C VAL A 241 12.87 4.74 13.28
N PRO A 242 12.49 3.78 14.13
CA PRO A 242 13.28 2.56 14.28
C PRO A 242 13.35 1.80 12.94
N VAL A 243 14.39 0.97 12.75
CA VAL A 243 14.68 0.31 11.45
C VAL A 243 13.53 -0.56 10.93
N ASP A 244 12.66 -1.04 11.83
CA ASP A 244 11.52 -1.89 11.54
C ASP A 244 10.18 -1.12 11.41
N ARG A 245 10.25 0.21 11.25
CA ARG A 245 9.08 1.08 11.06
C ARG A 245 9.34 2.16 10.02
N ILE A 246 8.33 2.41 9.20
CA ILE A 246 8.24 3.54 8.27
C ILE A 246 7.02 4.39 8.68
N PRO A 247 7.13 5.71 8.83
CA PRO A 247 5.98 6.57 9.10
C PRO A 247 4.91 6.46 7.99
N VAL A 248 3.68 6.19 8.40
CA VAL A 248 2.51 6.06 7.52
C VAL A 248 1.30 6.67 8.23
N TYR A 249 0.51 7.46 7.51
CA TYR A 249 -0.65 8.15 8.05
C TYR A 249 -1.87 7.91 7.18
N GLN A 250 -2.94 7.42 7.79
CA GLN A 250 -4.24 7.28 7.14
C GLN A 250 -4.98 8.62 7.16
N LYS A 251 -5.41 9.08 5.99
CA LYS A 251 -6.21 10.30 5.83
C LYS A 251 -7.63 10.10 6.35
N GLN A 252 -8.23 11.12 6.97
CA GLN A 252 -9.64 11.11 7.32
C GLN A 252 -10.53 10.98 6.07
N SER A 253 -11.72 10.44 6.28
CA SER A 253 -12.70 10.09 5.26
C SER A 253 -12.19 8.96 4.35
N SER A 254 -11.55 7.95 4.94
CA SER A 254 -11.02 6.80 4.21
C SER A 254 -11.59 5.46 4.72
N ILE A 255 -11.55 4.47 3.84
CA ILE A 255 -11.88 3.07 4.12
C ILE A 255 -10.68 2.24 3.68
N LEU A 256 -9.98 1.65 4.64
CA LEU A 256 -8.77 0.87 4.40
C LEU A 256 -9.04 -0.63 4.54
N PRO A 257 -9.15 -1.39 3.43
CA PRO A 257 -9.31 -2.83 3.45
C PRO A 257 -7.96 -3.54 3.65
N LEU A 258 -7.94 -4.48 4.59
CA LEU A 258 -6.78 -5.26 4.98
C LEU A 258 -7.12 -6.74 5.05
N ASN A 259 -6.19 -7.60 4.65
CA ASN A 259 -6.24 -9.04 4.89
C ASN A 259 -5.47 -9.33 6.18
N LEU A 260 -6.18 -9.50 7.30
CA LEU A 260 -5.59 -9.78 8.61
C LEU A 260 -6.10 -11.14 9.09
N ASN A 261 -5.22 -11.92 9.71
CA ASN A 261 -5.68 -13.16 10.35
C ASN A 261 -6.49 -12.86 11.63
N HIS A 262 -6.97 -13.92 12.29
CA HIS A 262 -7.76 -13.85 13.54
C HIS A 262 -7.19 -12.99 14.68
N THR A 263 -5.89 -12.64 14.67
CA THR A 263 -5.31 -11.73 15.68
C THR A 263 -5.71 -10.27 15.43
N GLY A 264 -6.07 -9.91 14.20
CA GLY A 264 -6.34 -8.54 13.79
C GLY A 264 -5.12 -7.62 13.82
N GLU A 265 -3.90 -8.19 13.89
CA GLU A 265 -2.65 -7.43 13.97
C GLU A 265 -1.97 -7.31 12.60
N LEU A 266 -1.42 -6.13 12.33
CA LEU A 266 -0.58 -5.88 11.16
C LEU A 266 0.74 -6.67 11.23
N CYS A 267 1.36 -6.88 10.07
CA CYS A 267 2.62 -7.59 9.91
C CYS A 267 2.56 -9.08 10.29
N THR A 268 1.36 -9.62 10.48
CA THR A 268 1.14 -11.04 10.74
C THR A 268 0.96 -11.81 9.42
N PRO A 269 1.41 -13.08 9.37
CA PRO A 269 1.34 -13.84 8.13
C PRO A 269 -0.11 -14.19 7.78
N VAL A 270 -0.47 -13.94 6.52
CA VAL A 270 -1.74 -14.34 5.89
C VAL A 270 -1.51 -15.22 4.65
N GLY A 271 -0.27 -15.67 4.44
CA GLY A 271 0.13 -16.44 3.26
C GLY A 271 0.33 -15.55 2.02
N ASN A 272 0.24 -16.16 0.84
CA ASN A 272 0.49 -15.55 -0.46
C ASN A 272 -0.64 -15.83 -1.46
N ILE A 273 -1.82 -16.17 -0.96
CA ILE A 273 -3.00 -16.40 -1.79
C ILE A 273 -3.51 -15.01 -2.23
N CYS A 274 -3.61 -14.80 -3.55
CA CYS A 274 -3.96 -13.51 -4.13
C CYS A 274 -5.35 -13.48 -4.78
N ASP A 275 -6.00 -14.64 -4.93
CA ASP A 275 -7.28 -14.84 -5.59
C ASP A 275 -8.45 -15.07 -4.62
N ARG A 276 -8.20 -14.95 -3.30
CA ARG A 276 -9.23 -14.90 -2.26
C ARG A 276 -8.73 -14.14 -1.03
N VAL A 277 -9.68 -13.62 -0.26
CA VAL A 277 -9.48 -13.09 1.08
C VAL A 277 -10.40 -13.86 2.01
N ASP A 278 -9.82 -14.52 3.00
CA ASP A 278 -10.57 -15.34 3.95
C ASP A 278 -11.11 -14.49 5.12
N ASP A 279 -10.30 -13.53 5.58
CA ASP A 279 -10.61 -12.62 6.69
C ASP A 279 -10.36 -11.16 6.24
N LEU A 280 -11.44 -10.38 6.06
CA LEU A 280 -11.32 -8.97 5.67
C LEU A 280 -11.50 -8.06 6.88
N THR A 281 -10.50 -7.23 7.15
CA THR A 281 -10.61 -6.11 8.08
C THR A 281 -10.78 -4.79 7.34
N LEU A 282 -11.78 -4.00 7.72
CA LEU A 282 -12.04 -2.66 7.18
C LEU A 282 -11.78 -1.63 8.28
N ILE A 283 -10.72 -0.83 8.12
CA ILE A 283 -10.46 0.31 9.01
C ILE A 283 -11.13 1.55 8.42
N LEU A 284 -12.19 2.03 9.07
CA LEU A 284 -12.93 3.22 8.70
C LEU A 284 -12.42 4.39 9.55
N TYR A 285 -11.90 5.41 8.89
CA TYR A 285 -11.59 6.68 9.53
C TYR A 285 -12.58 7.76 9.08
N PRO A 286 -13.74 7.88 9.74
CA PRO A 286 -14.82 8.75 9.27
C PRO A 286 -14.48 10.24 9.43
N GLY A 287 -14.85 11.02 8.42
CA GLY A 287 -15.04 12.47 8.50
C GLY A 287 -16.51 12.81 8.23
N ILE A 288 -16.97 14.00 8.67
CA ILE A 288 -18.37 14.42 8.51
C ILE A 288 -18.78 14.33 7.04
N GLY A 289 -19.96 13.75 6.79
CA GLY A 289 -20.53 13.56 5.47
C GLY A 289 -20.46 12.12 5.00
N MET A 290 -20.83 11.94 3.73
CA MET A 290 -20.94 10.65 3.09
C MET A 290 -19.66 10.29 2.34
N ASN A 291 -19.19 9.06 2.52
CA ASN A 291 -18.12 8.47 1.73
C ASN A 291 -18.55 7.07 1.29
N THR A 292 -18.26 6.72 0.04
CA THR A 292 -18.56 5.40 -0.53
C THR A 292 -17.32 4.88 -1.24
N LYS A 293 -16.98 3.62 -0.99
CA LYS A 293 -15.86 2.94 -1.65
C LYS A 293 -16.31 1.57 -2.15
N GLN A 294 -15.99 1.31 -3.41
CA GLN A 294 -16.05 -0.03 -3.99
C GLN A 294 -14.73 -0.73 -3.69
N ILE A 295 -14.78 -1.88 -3.04
CA ILE A 295 -13.59 -2.64 -2.63
C ILE A 295 -13.52 -3.92 -3.44
N VAL A 296 -12.39 -4.15 -4.11
CA VAL A 296 -12.10 -5.39 -4.82
C VAL A 296 -11.34 -6.32 -3.87
N LEU A 297 -11.94 -7.47 -3.55
CA LEU A 297 -11.39 -8.39 -2.54
C LEU A 297 -10.41 -9.41 -3.13
N ALA A 298 -10.65 -9.82 -4.36
CA ALA A 298 -9.84 -10.81 -5.08
C ALA A 298 -9.87 -10.46 -6.57
N ASP A 299 -9.34 -11.33 -7.43
CA ASP A 299 -9.37 -11.11 -8.88
C ASP A 299 -10.73 -10.56 -9.37
N SER A 300 -10.66 -9.70 -10.38
CA SER A 300 -11.74 -8.80 -10.82
C SER A 300 -13.03 -9.49 -11.31
N LYS A 301 -13.16 -10.81 -11.10
CA LYS A 301 -14.28 -11.64 -11.53
C LYS A 301 -15.15 -12.16 -10.38
N SER A 302 -14.78 -11.96 -9.11
CA SER A 302 -15.32 -12.83 -8.05
C SER A 302 -16.08 -12.12 -6.93
N VAL A 303 -15.59 -11.02 -6.31
CA VAL A 303 -16.33 -10.30 -5.25
C VAL A 303 -15.90 -8.83 -5.18
N SER A 304 -16.87 -7.90 -5.36
CA SER A 304 -16.72 -6.49 -4.99
C SER A 304 -17.68 -6.17 -3.86
N LEU A 305 -17.26 -5.28 -2.96
CA LEU A 305 -18.04 -4.85 -1.80
C LEU A 305 -18.15 -3.33 -1.82
N GLU A 306 -19.37 -2.81 -1.93
CA GLU A 306 -19.61 -1.41 -1.62
C GLU A 306 -19.67 -1.22 -0.10
N VAL A 307 -18.85 -0.32 0.40
CA VAL A 307 -18.87 0.14 1.79
C VAL A 307 -19.08 1.64 1.75
N ALA A 308 -20.15 2.09 2.41
CA ALA A 308 -20.43 3.50 2.58
C ALA A 308 -20.52 3.83 4.07
N PHE A 309 -20.11 5.04 4.43
CA PHE A 309 -20.47 5.60 5.71
C PHE A 309 -20.99 7.02 5.55
N ASP A 310 -21.93 7.39 6.43
CA ASP A 310 -22.47 8.73 6.57
C ASP A 310 -22.28 9.16 8.03
N ALA A 311 -21.33 10.07 8.25
CA ALA A 311 -20.98 10.57 9.56
C ALA A 311 -21.65 11.92 9.81
N LEU A 312 -22.47 11.96 10.86
CA LEU A 312 -23.07 13.17 11.40
C LEU A 312 -22.32 13.57 12.68
N THR A 313 -22.58 14.78 13.18
CA THR A 313 -21.98 15.26 14.44
C THR A 313 -22.27 14.38 15.65
N THR A 314 -23.34 13.57 15.61
CA THR A 314 -23.84 12.78 16.74
C THR A 314 -23.98 11.28 16.41
N GLY A 315 -23.38 10.80 15.33
CA GLY A 315 -23.46 9.38 15.00
C GLY A 315 -22.94 9.04 13.62
N LEU A 316 -22.78 7.74 13.37
CA LEU A 316 -22.27 7.17 12.13
C LEU A 316 -23.21 6.08 11.66
N THR A 317 -23.59 6.13 10.39
CA THR A 317 -24.23 5.00 9.71
C THR A 317 -23.24 4.39 8.74
N VAL A 318 -22.96 3.09 8.88
CA VAL A 318 -22.16 2.32 7.93
C VAL A 318 -23.07 1.36 7.19
N THR A 319 -22.92 1.30 5.88
CA THR A 319 -23.69 0.43 4.99
C THR A 319 -22.71 -0.44 4.24
N ILE A 320 -22.91 -1.75 4.32
CA ILE A 320 -22.03 -2.76 3.70
C ILE A 320 -22.90 -3.65 2.81
N ASP A 321 -22.50 -3.81 1.55
CA ASP A 321 -23.15 -4.73 0.62
C ASP A 321 -23.06 -6.21 1.08
N PRO A 322 -23.84 -7.12 0.48
CA PRO A 322 -23.73 -8.55 0.78
C PRO A 322 -22.28 -9.04 0.69
N SER A 323 -21.82 -9.70 1.75
CA SER A 323 -20.46 -10.25 1.83
C SER A 323 -20.52 -11.76 1.96
N PRO A 324 -19.81 -12.52 1.09
CA PRO A 324 -19.70 -13.96 1.21
C PRO A 324 -18.72 -14.41 2.31
N ILE A 325 -17.99 -13.48 2.92
CA ILE A 325 -16.96 -13.74 3.94
C ILE A 325 -17.27 -13.01 5.25
N GLU A 326 -16.64 -13.46 6.34
CA GLU A 326 -16.63 -12.74 7.61
C GLU A 326 -15.90 -11.40 7.45
N LEU A 327 -16.42 -10.37 8.12
CA LEU A 327 -15.90 -9.01 8.06
C LEU A 327 -15.61 -8.50 9.48
N HIS A 328 -14.42 -7.93 9.66
CA HIS A 328 -14.06 -7.19 10.86
C HIS A 328 -14.07 -5.69 10.54
N LEU A 329 -14.94 -4.94 11.21
CA LEU A 329 -15.00 -3.50 11.09
C LEU A 329 -14.25 -2.86 12.26
N VAL A 330 -13.30 -1.98 11.95
CA VAL A 330 -12.62 -1.12 12.92
C VAL A 330 -13.00 0.32 12.60
N VAL A 331 -13.83 0.94 13.43
CA VAL A 331 -14.26 2.33 13.26
C VAL A 331 -13.48 3.22 14.20
N VAL A 332 -12.74 4.18 13.66
CA VAL A 332 -12.02 5.20 14.43
C VAL A 332 -13.03 6.20 14.99
N GLY A 333 -13.05 6.34 16.31
CA GLY A 333 -13.92 7.26 17.02
C GLY A 333 -14.02 6.99 18.52
N LYS A 334 -14.68 7.93 19.20
CA LYS A 334 -14.96 7.85 20.63
C LYS A 334 -15.88 6.69 20.97
N GLU A 335 -15.91 6.32 22.25
CA GLU A 335 -16.81 5.28 22.73
C GLU A 335 -18.28 5.62 22.39
N PRO A 336 -19.00 4.74 21.68
CA PRO A 336 -20.41 4.93 21.42
C PRO A 336 -21.24 4.51 22.63
N LYS A 337 -22.41 5.12 22.78
CA LYS A 337 -23.42 4.69 23.76
C LYS A 337 -24.06 3.38 23.32
N SER A 338 -24.24 3.20 22.01
CA SER A 338 -24.85 2.00 21.44
C SER A 338 -24.40 1.76 20.02
N VAL A 339 -24.39 0.48 19.66
CA VAL A 339 -24.15 0.00 18.29
C VAL A 339 -25.35 -0.86 17.90
N PHE A 340 -25.89 -0.61 16.72
CA PHE A 340 -26.98 -1.40 16.14
C PHE A 340 -26.49 -2.06 14.86
N VAL A 341 -26.88 -3.31 14.64
CA VAL A 341 -26.73 -4.01 13.35
C VAL A 341 -28.12 -4.43 12.90
N ASP A 342 -28.54 -3.93 11.73
CA ASP A 342 -29.86 -4.17 11.14
C ASP A 342 -31.02 -3.86 12.10
N GLY A 343 -30.86 -2.82 12.91
CA GLY A 343 -31.83 -2.37 13.90
C GLY A 343 -31.79 -3.13 15.24
N VAL A 344 -30.97 -4.17 15.36
CA VAL A 344 -30.78 -4.93 16.60
C VAL A 344 -29.60 -4.35 17.39
N VAL A 345 -29.81 -4.07 18.68
CA VAL A 345 -28.73 -3.63 19.57
C VAL A 345 -27.67 -4.72 19.68
N LEU A 346 -26.43 -4.37 19.39
CA LEU A 346 -25.28 -5.25 19.52
C LEU A 346 -24.65 -5.05 20.92
N PRO A 347 -24.44 -6.11 21.72
CA PRO A 347 -23.94 -5.97 23.08
C PRO A 347 -22.46 -5.54 23.10
N LYS A 348 -22.11 -4.65 24.03
CA LYS A 348 -20.72 -4.32 24.33
C LYS A 348 -20.04 -5.50 25.02
N ARG A 349 -18.85 -5.89 24.55
CA ARG A 349 -18.01 -6.92 25.14
C ARG A 349 -16.84 -6.28 25.89
N THR A 350 -16.45 -6.90 27.00
CA THR A 350 -15.29 -6.50 27.80
C THR A 350 -14.00 -7.22 27.39
N ASP A 351 -14.11 -8.37 26.74
CA ASP A 351 -12.98 -9.16 26.25
C ASP A 351 -12.71 -8.86 24.77
N GLN A 352 -11.53 -8.30 24.50
CA GLN A 352 -11.05 -7.97 23.15
C GLN A 352 -10.49 -9.18 22.38
N THR A 353 -10.29 -10.33 23.07
CA THR A 353 -9.66 -11.55 22.51
C THR A 353 -10.65 -12.67 22.22
N ALA A 354 -11.92 -12.48 22.57
CA ALA A 354 -12.90 -13.54 22.50
C ALA A 354 -13.35 -13.82 21.06
N SER A 355 -13.56 -15.12 20.77
CA SER A 355 -13.91 -15.66 19.44
C SER A 355 -15.02 -14.87 18.70
N PRO A 356 -14.93 -14.73 17.37
CA PRO A 356 -15.93 -14.11 16.49
C PRO A 356 -17.36 -14.66 16.62
N ALA A 357 -17.51 -15.87 17.16
CA ALA A 357 -18.78 -16.60 17.21
C ALA A 357 -19.87 -15.96 18.11
N ILE A 358 -19.56 -14.92 18.89
CA ILE A 358 -20.53 -14.18 19.70
C ILE A 358 -20.59 -12.74 19.17
N SER A 359 -21.71 -12.40 18.54
CA SER A 359 -21.99 -11.06 18.00
C SER A 359 -21.91 -10.00 19.10
N GLY A 360 -21.07 -8.99 18.90
CA GLY A 360 -20.77 -7.97 19.90
C GLY A 360 -19.83 -6.90 19.35
N TRP A 361 -19.65 -5.81 20.09
CA TRP A 361 -18.64 -4.79 19.79
C TRP A 361 -17.71 -4.56 20.99
N THR A 362 -16.48 -4.14 20.71
CA THR A 362 -15.52 -3.71 21.75
C THR A 362 -15.04 -2.29 21.45
N TRP A 363 -14.52 -1.60 22.47
CA TRP A 363 -13.89 -0.30 22.31
C TRP A 363 -12.49 -0.32 22.91
N ASN A 364 -11.53 0.22 22.17
CA ASN A 364 -10.18 0.45 22.61
C ASN A 364 -10.01 1.94 22.90
N GLU A 365 -9.97 2.28 24.18
CA GLU A 365 -9.82 3.66 24.66
C GLU A 365 -8.53 4.32 24.16
N LYS A 366 -7.42 3.57 24.14
CA LYS A 366 -6.11 4.11 23.76
C LYS A 366 -6.03 4.46 22.27
N ALA A 367 -6.63 3.64 21.42
CA ALA A 367 -6.62 3.83 19.96
C ALA A 367 -7.85 4.60 19.45
N GLU A 368 -8.83 4.88 20.33
CA GLU A 368 -10.17 5.35 19.96
C GLU A 368 -10.77 4.51 18.83
N GLU A 369 -10.88 3.20 19.03
CA GLU A 369 -11.38 2.27 18.01
C GLU A 369 -12.56 1.43 18.50
N ILE A 370 -13.60 1.35 17.68
CA ILE A 370 -14.74 0.46 17.87
C ILE A 370 -14.55 -0.73 16.95
N LYS A 371 -14.50 -1.95 17.51
CA LYS A 371 -14.36 -3.18 16.73
C LYS A 371 -15.68 -3.94 16.70
N ILE A 372 -16.11 -4.33 15.51
CA ILE A 372 -17.35 -5.07 15.26
C ILE A 372 -17.02 -6.25 14.33
N THR A 373 -17.44 -7.46 14.72
CA THR A 373 -17.34 -8.64 13.84
C THR A 373 -18.71 -8.94 13.24
N LEU A 374 -18.76 -9.10 11.92
CA LEU A 374 -19.96 -9.37 11.15
C LEU A 374 -19.78 -10.69 10.40
N ALA A 375 -20.71 -11.63 10.61
CA ALA A 375 -20.73 -12.87 9.85
C ALA A 375 -21.04 -12.63 8.37
N ALA A 376 -20.64 -13.57 7.52
CA ALA A 376 -21.03 -13.58 6.10
C ALA A 376 -22.56 -13.49 5.96
N LYS A 377 -23.01 -12.66 5.02
CA LYS A 377 -24.44 -12.33 4.86
C LYS A 377 -24.78 -12.03 3.40
N ALA A 378 -25.82 -12.69 2.89
CA ALA A 378 -26.31 -12.52 1.52
C ALA A 378 -27.21 -11.29 1.31
N SER A 379 -27.39 -10.45 2.33
CA SER A 379 -28.13 -9.20 2.25
C SER A 379 -27.32 -8.05 2.82
N LYS A 380 -27.70 -6.82 2.42
CA LYS A 380 -27.07 -5.60 2.90
C LYS A 380 -27.08 -5.56 4.43
N THR A 381 -26.00 -5.03 5.01
CA THR A 381 -25.86 -4.81 6.44
C THR A 381 -25.83 -3.32 6.73
N ILE A 382 -26.66 -2.87 7.68
CA ILE A 382 -26.69 -1.48 8.12
C ILE A 382 -26.26 -1.43 9.59
N ILE A 383 -25.23 -0.64 9.87
CA ILE A 383 -24.67 -0.46 11.20
C ILE A 383 -24.89 0.98 11.61
N LYS A 384 -25.45 1.20 12.80
CA LYS A 384 -25.60 2.55 13.37
C LYS A 384 -24.82 2.63 14.67
N ILE A 385 -23.97 3.64 14.78
CA ILE A 385 -23.12 3.92 15.94
C ILE A 385 -23.55 5.28 16.49
N GLN A 386 -23.98 5.34 17.75
CA GLN A 386 -24.58 6.51 18.40
C GLN A 386 -23.91 6.89 19.71
#